data_AF-A0A6N6TDU1-F1
#
_entry.id   AF-A0A6N6TDU1-F1
#
_cell.length_a   1.000
_cell.length_b   1.000
_cell.length_c   1.000
_cell.angle_alpha   90.00
_cell.angle_beta   90.00
_cell.angle_gamma   90.00
#
_symmetry.space_group_name_H-M   'P 1'
#
loop_
_entity.id
_entity.type
_entity.pdbx_description
1 polymer ?
#
loop_
_entity_poly.entity_id
_entity_poly.type
_entity_poly.pdbx_seq_one_letter_code
_entity_poly.pdbx_strand_id
1 'polypeptide(L)'
;MATTAFTIRTSPETMRRLDQLAAQVDRSRNYLANQALEEFLELRAWQIEKVQAGIAAAERGEFVPDQEMEGIFERYQDAKPDAAE
;
A
#
# COMPACT_ATOMS: atom_id res chain seq x y z
N MET A 1 25.22 8.76 -0.42
CA MET A 1 24.34 9.33 -1.44
C MET A 1 24.05 10.79 -1.09
N ALA A 2 23.80 11.65 -2.07
CA ALA A 2 23.42 13.03 -1.79
C ALA A 2 21.99 13.09 -1.23
N THR A 3 21.77 13.90 -0.21
CA THR A 3 20.44 14.13 0.38
C THR A 3 19.94 15.51 0.02
N THR A 4 18.65 15.63 -0.30
CA THR A 4 17.99 16.91 -0.58
C THR A 4 17.04 17.24 0.57
N ALA A 5 17.07 18.49 1.04
CA ALA A 5 16.16 18.96 2.08
C ALA A 5 14.83 19.41 1.47
N PHE A 6 13.72 19.05 2.13
CA PHE A 6 12.39 19.59 1.84
C PHE A 6 11.60 19.73 3.15
N THR A 7 10.60 20.60 3.15
CA THR A 7 9.79 20.90 4.34
C THR A 7 8.40 20.32 4.18
N ILE A 8 7.95 19.55 5.18
CA ILE A 8 6.59 18.99 5.23
C ILE A 8 5.77 19.76 6.26
N ARG A 9 4.55 20.13 5.89
CA ARG A 9 3.54 20.60 6.86
C ARG A 9 2.69 19.41 7.28
N THR A 10 2.55 19.20 8.59
CA THR A 10 1.74 18.12 9.15
C THR A 10 1.00 18.61 10.40
N SER A 11 0.04 17.83 10.88
CA SER A 11 -0.69 18.17 12.10
C SER A 11 0.19 18.00 13.35
N PRO A 12 -0.06 18.78 14.42
CA PRO A 12 0.63 18.59 15.69
C PRO A 12 0.49 17.16 16.25
N GLU A 13 -0.65 16.51 15.99
CA GLU A 13 -0.88 15.12 16.40
C GLU A 13 0.05 14.15 15.68
N THR A 14 0.15 14.23 14.35
CA THR A 14 1.05 13.38 13.57
C THR A 14 2.50 13.59 14.01
N MET A 15 2.90 14.84 14.26
CA MET A 15 4.23 15.14 14.78
C MET A 15 4.49 14.45 16.13
N ARG A 16 3.54 14.52 17.07
CA ARG A 16 3.67 13.82 18.37
C ARG A 16 3.78 12.31 18.21
N ARG A 17 3.00 11.69 17.31
CA ARG A 17 3.06 10.25 17.06
C ARG A 17 4.41 9.84 16.46
N LEU A 18 4.94 10.63 15.53
CA LEU A 18 6.27 10.42 14.95
C LEU A 18 7.37 10.52 16.02
N ASP A 19 7.26 11.49 16.94
CA ASP A 19 8.20 11.69 18.04
C ASP A 19 8.24 10.51 19.00
N GLN A 20 7.07 10.00 19.36
CA GLN A 20 6.94 8.82 20.22
C GLN A 20 7.56 7.59 19.57
N LEU A 21 7.27 7.36 18.28
CA LEU A 21 7.83 6.23 17.55
C LEU A 21 9.36 6.34 17.43
N ALA A 22 9.86 7.52 17.06
CA ALA A 22 11.28 7.82 16.96
C ALA A 22 12.04 7.48 18.25
N ALA A 23 11.48 7.84 19.41
CA ALA A 23 12.06 7.54 20.72
C ALA A 23 12.04 6.03 21.03
N GLN A 24 10.98 5.31 20.66
CA GLN A 24 10.86 3.87 20.93
C GLN A 24 11.82 3.01 20.10
N VAL A 25 12.06 3.41 18.85
CA VAL A 25 12.91 2.64 17.92
C VAL A 25 14.35 3.14 17.84
N ASP A 26 14.71 4.12 18.66
CA ASP A 26 16.02 4.78 18.66
C ASP A 26 16.46 5.26 17.26
N ARG A 27 15.56 6.01 16.60
CA ARG A 27 15.80 6.58 15.26
C ARG A 27 15.38 8.04 15.19
N SER A 28 15.98 8.78 14.27
CA SER A 28 15.57 10.18 14.04
C SER A 28 14.23 10.26 13.31
N ARG A 29 13.51 11.36 13.51
CA ARG A 29 12.29 11.70 12.75
C ARG A 29 12.52 11.64 11.25
N ASN A 30 13.67 12.16 10.79
CA ASN A 30 14.03 12.20 9.38
C ASN A 30 14.24 10.79 8.82
N TYR A 31 14.86 9.89 9.59
CA TYR A 31 15.03 8.50 9.20
C TYR A 31 13.66 7.84 8.98
N LEU A 32 12.76 7.96 9.97
CA LEU A 32 11.42 7.38 9.88
C LEU A 32 10.57 8.01 8.77
N ALA A 33 10.68 9.32 8.56
CA ALA A 33 9.98 10.00 7.49
C ALA A 33 10.46 9.53 6.10
N ASN A 34 11.77 9.39 5.90
CA ASN A 34 12.31 8.86 4.65
C ASN A 34 11.90 7.41 4.43
N GLN A 35 12.00 6.57 5.45
CA GLN A 35 11.57 5.17 5.37
C GLN A 35 10.09 5.05 4.98
N ALA A 36 9.21 5.81 5.65
CA ALA A 36 7.78 5.79 5.33
C ALA A 36 7.48 6.31 3.91
N LEU A 37 8.26 7.27 3.41
CA LEU A 37 8.14 7.78 2.04
C LEU A 37 8.60 6.75 1.01
N GLU A 38 9.71 6.08 1.25
CA GLU A 38 10.22 5.00 0.39
C GLU A 38 9.20 3.86 0.29
N GLU A 39 8.74 3.35 1.43
CA GLU A 39 7.71 2.30 1.50
C GLU A 39 6.41 2.73 0.79
N PHE A 40 5.98 3.98 0.98
CA PHE A 40 4.79 4.50 0.31
C PHE A 40 4.97 4.56 -1.21
N LEU A 41 6.11 5.07 -1.69
CA LEU A 41 6.37 5.19 -3.12
C LEU A 41 6.49 3.82 -3.79
N GLU A 42 7.19 2.87 -3.17
CA GLU A 42 7.31 1.50 -3.68
C GLU A 42 5.95 0.81 -3.78
N LEU A 43 5.15 0.87 -2.71
CA LEU A 43 3.82 0.27 -2.69
C LEU A 43 2.91 0.90 -3.76
N ARG A 44 2.91 2.23 -3.87
CA ARG A 44 2.08 2.94 -4.86
C ARG A 44 2.53 2.68 -6.29
N ALA A 45 3.83 2.63 -6.55
CA ALA A 45 4.36 2.31 -7.87
C ALA A 45 3.92 0.92 -8.32
N TRP A 46 4.09 -0.09 -7.46
CA TRP A 46 3.64 -1.46 -7.74
C TRP A 46 2.12 -1.54 -7.98
N GLN A 47 1.32 -0.86 -7.16
CA GLN A 47 -0.15 -0.84 -7.33
C GLN A 47 -0.55 -0.24 -8.69
N ILE A 48 0.04 0.89 -9.06
CA ILE A 48 -0.24 1.56 -10.33
C ILE A 48 0.15 0.63 -11.49
N GLU A 49 1.35 0.04 -11.44
CA GLU A 49 1.81 -0.89 -12.47
C GLU A 49 0.85 -2.07 -12.63
N LYS A 50 0.41 -2.70 -11.53
CA LYS A 50 -0.53 -3.82 -11.58
C LYS A 50 -1.89 -3.44 -12.14
N VAL A 51 -2.41 -2.28 -11.76
CA VAL A 51 -3.68 -1.78 -12.30
C VAL A 51 -3.57 -1.55 -13.80
N GLN A 52 -2.51 -0.89 -14.25
CA GLN A 52 -2.30 -0.62 -15.68
C GLN A 52 -2.10 -1.91 -16.48
N ALA A 53 -1.34 -2.87 -15.94
CA ALA A 53 -1.18 -4.19 -16.57
C ALA A 53 -2.51 -4.94 -16.68
N GLY A 54 -3.36 -4.89 -15.65
CA GLY A 54 -4.68 -5.50 -15.65
C GLY A 54 -5.63 -4.86 -16.67
N ILE A 55 -5.64 -3.52 -16.77
CA ILE A 55 -6.42 -2.80 -17.78
C ILE A 55 -5.95 -3.21 -19.19
N ALA A 56 -4.64 -3.22 -19.44
CA ALA A 56 -4.11 -3.59 -20.75
C ALA A 56 -4.42 -5.06 -21.11
N ALA A 57 -4.40 -5.98 -20.13
CA ALA A 57 -4.80 -7.38 -20.33
C ALA A 57 -6.30 -7.49 -20.67
N ALA A 58 -7.15 -6.77 -19.96
CA ALA A 58 -8.59 -6.69 -20.22
C ALA A 58 -8.89 -6.14 -21.63
N GLU A 59 -8.18 -5.09 -22.07
CA GLU A 59 -8.28 -4.54 -23.43
C GLU A 59 -7.86 -5.55 -24.51
N ARG A 60 -6.95 -6.48 -24.19
CA ARG A 60 -6.57 -7.60 -25.07
C ARG A 60 -7.52 -8.81 -24.96
N GLY A 61 -8.52 -8.75 -24.09
CA GLY A 61 -9.46 -9.85 -23.85
C GLY A 61 -8.86 -11.02 -23.07
N GLU A 62 -7.76 -10.79 -22.33
CA GLU A 62 -7.09 -11.80 -21.50
C GLU A 62 -7.85 -12.01 -20.18
N PHE A 63 -9.03 -12.63 -20.28
CA PHE A 63 -9.84 -13.07 -19.15
C PHE A 63 -9.77 -14.59 -19.00
N VAL A 64 -9.96 -15.07 -17.78
CA VAL A 64 -10.21 -16.49 -17.54
C VAL A 64 -11.59 -16.89 -18.06
N PRO A 65 -11.82 -18.14 -18.48
CA PRO A 65 -13.14 -18.62 -18.86
C PRO A 65 -14.15 -18.57 -17.71
N ASP A 66 -15.43 -18.43 -18.02
CA ASP A 66 -16.50 -18.34 -17.02
C ASP A 66 -16.49 -19.51 -16.01
N GLN A 67 -16.24 -20.74 -16.49
CA GLN A 67 -16.16 -21.93 -15.63
C GLN A 67 -15.01 -21.85 -14.60
N GLU A 68 -13.87 -21.24 -14.98
CA GLU A 68 -12.76 -21.03 -14.06
C GLU A 68 -13.11 -19.95 -13.03
N MET A 69 -13.83 -18.91 -13.47
CA MET A 69 -14.33 -17.85 -12.60
C MET A 69 -15.34 -18.39 -11.58
N GLU A 70 -16.26 -19.28 -11.97
CA GLU A 70 -17.20 -19.97 -11.08
C GLU A 70 -16.47 -20.74 -9.96
N GLY A 71 -15.45 -21.53 -10.32
CA GLY A 71 -14.65 -22.26 -9.33
C GLY A 71 -13.89 -21.34 -8.34
N ILE A 72 -13.48 -20.14 -8.77
CA ILE A 72 -12.90 -19.13 -7.88
C ILE A 72 -13.97 -18.62 -6.90
N PHE A 73 -15.17 -18.28 -7.39
CA PHE A 73 -16.24 -17.79 -6.52
C PHE A 73 -16.64 -18.81 -5.45
N GLU A 74 -16.80 -20.08 -5.82
CA GLU A 74 -17.13 -21.17 -4.88
C GLU A 74 -16.06 -21.28 -3.77
N ARG A 75 -14.77 -21.21 -4.13
CA ARG A 75 -13.66 -21.31 -3.17
C ARG A 75 -13.69 -20.21 -2.10
N TYR A 76 -14.17 -19.01 -2.43
CA TYR A 76 -14.18 -17.86 -1.51
C TYR A 76 -15.56 -17.57 -0.89
N GLN A 77 -16.61 -18.29 -1.29
CA GLN A 77 -17.95 -18.15 -0.68
C GLN A 77 -18.00 -18.60 0.79
N ASP A 78 -17.19 -19.58 1.17
CA ASP A 78 -17.10 -20.07 2.57
C ASP A 78 -16.20 -19.20 3.46
N ALA A 79 -15.40 -18.30 2.87
CA ALA A 79 -14.60 -17.31 3.57
C ALA A 79 -15.41 -16.02 3.81
N LYS A 80 -16.58 -16.13 4.45
CA LYS A 80 -17.26 -14.95 4.98
C LYS A 80 -16.35 -14.32 6.05
N PRO A 81 -15.93 -13.05 5.94
CA PRO A 81 -15.47 -12.34 7.12
C PRO A 81 -16.67 -12.23 8.05
N ASP A 82 -16.45 -12.60 9.31
CA ASP A 82 -17.40 -12.37 10.38
C ASP A 82 -17.83 -10.90 10.33
N ALA A 83 -19.07 -10.66 9.93
CA ALA A 83 -19.70 -9.36 10.07
C ALA A 83 -20.03 -9.19 11.54
N ALA A 84 -18.99 -8.96 12.35
CA ALA A 84 -19.10 -8.63 13.75
C ALA A 84 -18.88 -7.11 13.89
N GLU A 85 -20.02 -6.42 13.97
CA GLU A 85 -20.35 -5.17 14.69
C GLU A 85 -19.25 -4.12 14.95
#